data_AF-A0A7R8VLY3-F1
#
_entry.id   AF-A0A7R8VLY3-F1
#
_cell.length_a   1.000
_cell.length_b   1.000
_cell.length_c   1.000
_cell.angle_alpha   90.00
_cell.angle_beta   90.00
_cell.angle_gamma   90.00
#
_symmetry.space_group_name_H-M   'P 1'
#
loop_
_entity.id
_entity.type
_entity.pdbx_description
1 polymer ?
#
loop_
_entity_poly.entity_id
_entity_poly.type
_entity_poly.pdbx_seq_one_letter_code
_entity_poly.pdbx_strand_id
1 'polypeptide(L)'
;MASINNIASGGDDNPAQLHKKLGGGPHGLGNPDDRKLRKVELEVMIPKKMREKARDEKCVEEVKAFTDCCKNSSIAMVIKCRTQNSLLKDCLTRWYQDEEFKALCRNEYLSERSEFRRTGLQQKHRTAAH
;
A
#
# COMPACT_ATOMS: atom_id res chain seq x y z
N MET A 1 17.15 15.40 -51.67
CA MET A 1 17.12 15.66 -50.22
C MET A 1 15.78 16.31 -49.89
N ALA A 2 14.78 15.51 -49.54
CA ALA A 2 13.53 15.96 -48.90
C ALA A 2 12.82 14.74 -48.31
N SER A 3 12.63 14.76 -46.98
CA SER A 3 11.51 14.26 -46.15
C SER A 3 10.97 12.82 -46.41
N ILE A 4 10.58 11.99 -45.45
CA ILE A 4 9.87 12.20 -44.18
C ILE A 4 10.16 10.95 -43.30
N ASN A 5 10.62 11.15 -42.05
CA ASN A 5 10.45 10.17 -40.98
C ASN A 5 9.37 10.73 -40.06
N ASN A 6 8.23 10.04 -39.90
CA ASN A 6 7.34 10.28 -38.77
C ASN A 6 6.38 9.09 -38.49
N ILE A 7 6.62 8.46 -37.34
CA ILE A 7 5.69 8.07 -36.26
C ILE A 7 4.29 7.59 -36.64
N ALA A 8 3.97 6.35 -36.25
CA ALA A 8 2.77 6.01 -35.47
C ALA A 8 2.86 4.57 -34.92
N SER A 9 3.32 4.41 -33.67
CA SER A 9 3.04 3.19 -32.89
C SER A 9 1.74 3.43 -32.11
N GLY A 10 0.61 3.16 -32.77
CA GLY A 10 -0.71 3.10 -32.14
C GLY A 10 -0.85 1.81 -31.33
N GLY A 11 -1.41 1.92 -30.13
CA GLY A 11 -1.60 0.82 -29.20
C GLY A 11 -2.73 -0.13 -29.59
N ASP A 12 -2.46 -1.42 -29.46
CA ASP A 12 -3.44 -2.50 -29.55
C ASP A 12 -4.03 -2.81 -28.17
N ASP A 13 -5.01 -2.04 -27.72
CA ASP A 13 -5.78 -2.36 -26.51
C ASP A 13 -6.91 -3.35 -26.85
N ASN A 14 -6.58 -4.65 -26.89
CA ASN A 14 -7.57 -5.73 -27.03
C ASN A 14 -8.18 -6.13 -25.66
N PRO A 15 -9.50 -6.00 -25.43
CA PRO A 15 -10.15 -6.33 -24.16
C PRO A 15 -10.05 -7.81 -23.75
N ALA A 16 -9.78 -8.73 -24.69
CA ALA A 16 -9.55 -10.15 -24.38
C ALA A 16 -8.24 -10.41 -23.62
N GLN A 17 -7.26 -9.51 -23.70
CA GLN A 17 -5.99 -9.66 -22.99
C GLN A 17 -6.07 -9.26 -21.51
N LEU A 18 -7.04 -8.42 -21.14
CA LEU A 18 -7.24 -7.96 -19.76
C LEU A 18 -7.68 -9.11 -18.84
N HIS A 19 -8.55 -10.00 -19.36
CA HIS A 19 -9.02 -11.21 -18.68
C HIS A 19 -7.86 -12.15 -18.30
N LYS A 20 -6.91 -12.36 -19.21
CA LYS A 20 -5.79 -13.31 -19.00
C LYS A 20 -4.79 -12.87 -17.92
N LYS A 21 -4.72 -11.58 -17.59
CA LYS A 21 -3.82 -11.04 -16.57
C LYS A 21 -4.41 -11.06 -15.16
N LEU A 22 -5.73 -11.13 -15.04
CA LEU A 22 -6.45 -11.14 -13.75
C LEU A 22 -6.88 -12.55 -13.35
N GLY A 23 -7.23 -13.40 -14.32
CA GLY A 23 -7.53 -14.81 -14.12
C GLY A 23 -6.27 -15.68 -14.28
N GLY A 24 -6.22 -16.78 -13.52
CA GLY A 24 -5.14 -17.77 -13.57
C GLY A 24 -4.72 -18.26 -12.18
N GLY A 25 -3.73 -19.15 -12.12
CA GLY A 25 -3.29 -19.77 -10.87
C GLY A 25 -4.30 -20.78 -10.29
N PRO A 26 -3.96 -21.47 -9.19
CA PRO A 26 -4.75 -22.59 -8.66
C PRO A 26 -6.17 -22.19 -8.21
N HIS A 27 -6.40 -20.92 -7.88
CA HIS A 27 -7.69 -20.40 -7.42
C HIS A 27 -8.27 -19.29 -8.32
N GLY A 28 -7.74 -19.09 -9.53
CA GLY A 28 -8.21 -18.01 -10.41
C GLY A 28 -7.86 -16.60 -9.95
N LEU A 29 -6.99 -16.44 -8.96
CA LEU A 29 -6.58 -15.16 -8.35
C LEU A 29 -5.33 -14.52 -9.01
N GLY A 30 -4.85 -15.12 -10.09
CA GLY A 30 -3.62 -14.77 -10.80
C GLY A 30 -2.43 -15.66 -10.41
N ASN A 31 -1.33 -15.51 -11.14
CA ASN A 31 -0.12 -16.32 -10.92
C ASN A 31 0.55 -15.97 -9.56
N PRO A 32 0.77 -16.96 -8.66
CA PRO A 32 1.48 -16.75 -7.39
C PRO A 32 2.92 -16.24 -7.54
N ASP A 33 3.60 -16.57 -8.64
CA ASP A 33 5.01 -16.23 -8.86
C ASP A 33 5.20 -14.92 -9.63
N ASP A 34 4.10 -14.29 -10.07
CA ASP A 34 4.16 -12.98 -10.70
C ASP A 34 4.54 -11.91 -9.67
N ARG A 35 5.69 -11.25 -9.89
CA ARG A 35 6.21 -10.15 -9.06
C ARG A 35 5.88 -8.76 -9.61
N LYS A 36 5.18 -8.65 -10.74
CA LYS A 36 4.77 -7.36 -11.28
C LYS A 36 3.76 -6.69 -10.36
N LEU A 37 3.81 -5.37 -10.30
CA LEU A 37 2.91 -4.57 -9.49
C LEU A 37 1.99 -3.75 -10.39
N ARG A 38 0.70 -3.85 -10.11
CA ARG A 38 -0.36 -3.04 -10.71
C ARG A 38 -0.29 -1.63 -10.11
N LYS A 39 -0.87 -0.66 -10.84
CA LYS A 39 -0.94 0.74 -10.39
C LYS A 39 -1.53 0.88 -8.98
N VAL A 40 -2.64 0.19 -8.71
CA VAL A 40 -3.27 0.17 -7.38
C VAL A 40 -2.37 -0.41 -6.29
N GLU A 41 -1.49 -1.36 -6.63
CA GLU A 41 -0.60 -1.97 -5.64
C GLU A 41 0.55 -1.02 -5.30
N LEU A 42 1.06 -0.32 -6.31
CA LEU A 42 2.10 0.70 -6.17
C LEU A 42 1.61 1.93 -5.40
N GLU A 43 0.44 2.45 -5.77
CA GLU A 43 -0.06 3.74 -5.30
C GLU A 43 -0.95 3.63 -4.05
N VAL A 44 -1.51 2.45 -3.76
CA VAL A 44 -2.45 2.27 -2.65
C VAL A 44 -2.01 1.17 -1.70
N MET A 45 -1.78 -0.06 -2.17
CA MET A 45 -1.57 -1.21 -1.26
C MET A 45 -0.24 -1.14 -0.52
N ILE A 46 0.87 -0.86 -1.22
CA ILE A 46 2.19 -0.72 -0.60
C ILE A 46 2.21 0.51 0.34
N PRO A 47 1.74 1.71 -0.06
CA PRO A 47 1.60 2.85 0.85
C PRO A 47 0.74 2.57 2.08
N LYS A 48 -0.35 1.82 1.92
CA LYS A 48 -1.20 1.40 3.04
C LYS A 48 -0.42 0.50 4.01
N LYS A 49 0.26 -0.53 3.49
CA LYS A 49 1.09 -1.42 4.31
C LYS A 49 2.21 -0.67 5.03
N MET A 50 2.89 0.27 4.35
CA MET A 50 3.90 1.12 4.98
C MET A 50 3.32 1.92 6.15
N ARG A 51 2.13 2.52 5.97
CA ARG A 51 1.45 3.28 7.02
C ARG A 51 1.08 2.40 8.21
N GLU A 52 0.49 1.23 7.97
CA GLU A 52 0.09 0.28 9.01
C GLU A 52 1.32 -0.18 9.80
N LYS A 53 2.35 -0.67 9.10
CA LYS A 53 3.60 -1.12 9.72
C LYS A 53 4.32 -0.01 10.47
N ALA A 54 4.38 1.21 9.92
CA ALA A 54 5.00 2.35 10.60
C ALA A 54 4.22 2.72 11.88
N ARG A 55 2.88 2.74 11.85
CA ARG A 55 2.07 2.97 13.05
C ARG A 55 2.31 1.92 14.13
N ASP A 56 2.36 0.65 13.73
CA ASP A 56 2.36 -0.48 14.66
C ASP A 56 3.77 -0.81 15.20
N GLU A 57 4.83 -0.50 14.44
CA GLU A 57 6.20 -0.90 14.79
C GLU A 57 7.16 0.29 15.00
N LYS A 58 6.91 1.46 14.39
CA LYS A 58 7.89 2.56 14.33
C LYS A 58 7.47 3.84 15.04
N CYS A 59 6.19 4.19 14.98
CA CYS A 59 5.62 5.42 15.53
C CYS A 59 4.72 5.13 16.74
N VAL A 60 5.07 4.11 17.54
CA VAL A 60 4.24 3.59 18.63
C VAL A 60 3.98 4.67 19.68
N GLU A 61 4.99 5.46 20.02
CA GLU A 61 4.89 6.55 21.00
C GLU A 61 3.99 7.69 20.50
N GLU A 62 4.14 8.09 19.24
CA GLU A 62 3.29 9.13 18.64
C GLU A 62 1.85 8.67 18.49
N VAL A 63 1.64 7.39 18.10
CA VAL A 63 0.30 6.78 18.06
C VAL A 63 -0.31 6.77 19.46
N LYS A 64 0.44 6.39 20.49
CA LYS A 64 -0.02 6.38 21.88
C LYS A 64 -0.38 7.79 22.35
N ALA A 65 0.52 8.76 22.18
CA ALA A 65 0.30 10.14 22.59
C ALA A 65 -0.92 10.77 21.89
N PHE A 66 -1.07 10.52 20.60
CA PHE A 66 -2.25 10.97 19.86
C PHE A 66 -3.52 10.30 20.37
N THR A 67 -3.51 8.97 20.53
CA THR A 67 -4.66 8.19 21.03
C THR A 67 -5.09 8.65 22.43
N ASP A 68 -4.13 8.86 23.33
CA ASP A 68 -4.39 9.34 24.69
C ASP A 68 -5.00 10.76 24.66
N CYS A 69 -4.51 11.64 23.78
CA CYS A 69 -5.13 12.94 23.56
C CYS A 69 -6.57 12.82 23.05
N CYS A 70 -6.84 11.93 22.09
CA CYS A 70 -8.17 11.73 21.51
C CYS A 70 -9.18 11.31 22.59
N LYS A 71 -8.80 10.34 23.43
CA LYS A 71 -9.63 9.85 24.54
C LYS A 71 -9.99 10.96 25.53
N ASN A 72 -9.05 11.87 25.82
CA ASN A 72 -9.24 12.95 26.79
C ASN A 72 -9.95 14.19 26.22
N SER A 73 -10.06 14.31 24.89
CA SER A 73 -10.51 15.55 24.25
C SER A 73 -11.98 15.59 23.87
N SER A 74 -12.69 14.44 23.92
CA SER A 74 -14.10 14.33 23.50
C SER A 74 -14.34 15.02 22.14
N ILE A 75 -15.38 15.85 22.01
CA ILE A 75 -15.69 16.58 20.76
C ILE A 75 -14.63 17.60 20.33
N ALA A 76 -13.73 18.01 21.23
CA ALA A 76 -12.73 19.06 20.97
C ALA A 76 -11.39 18.52 20.42
N MET A 77 -11.32 17.23 20.07
CA MET A 77 -10.10 16.54 19.62
C MET A 77 -9.35 17.25 18.50
N VAL A 78 -10.05 17.72 17.46
CA VAL A 78 -9.42 18.33 16.27
C VAL A 78 -8.66 19.63 16.60
N ILE A 79 -9.02 20.28 17.70
CA ILE A 79 -8.36 21.49 18.19
C ILE A 79 -7.29 21.12 19.23
N LYS A 80 -7.63 20.29 20.21
CA LYS A 80 -6.75 19.96 21.34
C LYS A 80 -5.57 19.05 20.96
N CYS A 81 -5.75 18.16 19.98
CA CYS A 81 -4.74 17.15 19.61
C CYS A 81 -3.91 17.52 18.38
N ARG A 82 -3.87 18.81 18.00
CA ARG A 82 -3.11 19.27 16.82
C ARG A 82 -1.62 18.96 16.93
N THR A 83 -1.04 19.14 18.11
CA THR A 83 0.37 18.88 18.36
C THR A 83 0.71 17.41 18.20
N GLN A 84 -0.02 16.52 18.89
CA GLN A 84 0.19 15.07 18.81
C GLN A 84 -0.07 14.55 17.39
N ASN A 85 -1.07 15.11 16.69
CA ASN A 85 -1.32 14.78 15.29
C ASN A 85 -0.17 15.20 14.37
N SER A 86 0.44 16.37 14.60
CA SER A 86 1.61 16.80 13.82
C SER A 86 2.78 15.84 14.04
N LEU A 87 3.09 15.51 15.29
CA LEU A 87 4.18 14.59 15.62
C LEU A 87 3.97 13.21 14.98
N LEU A 88 2.74 12.68 15.04
CA LEU A 88 2.39 11.42 14.39
C LEU A 88 2.54 11.50 12.86
N LYS A 89 2.07 12.60 12.24
CA LYS A 89 2.22 12.82 10.80
C LYS A 89 3.69 12.91 10.39
N ASP A 90 4.51 13.60 11.18
CA ASP A 90 5.93 13.77 10.91
C ASP A 90 6.66 12.43 11.00
N CYS A 91 6.36 11.62 12.03
CA CYS A 91 6.89 10.26 12.15
C CYS A 91 6.51 9.39 10.93
N LEU A 92 5.22 9.36 10.57
CA LEU A 92 4.76 8.55 9.44
C LEU A 92 5.33 9.03 8.10
N THR A 93 5.49 10.33 7.92
CA THR A 93 6.05 10.91 6.69
C THR A 93 7.53 10.53 6.52
N ARG A 94 8.29 10.53 7.62
CA ARG A 94 9.70 10.08 7.62
C ARG A 94 9.82 8.64 7.07
N TRP A 95 9.02 7.72 7.58
CA TRP A 95 9.03 6.32 7.13
C TRP A 95 8.44 6.14 5.73
N TYR A 96 7.50 7.01 5.33
CA TYR A 96 6.96 6.97 3.97
C TYR A 96 8.01 7.32 2.90
N GLN A 97 8.96 8.19 3.23
CA GLN A 97 10.04 8.62 2.35
C GLN A 97 11.28 7.69 2.40
N ASP A 98 11.29 6.72 3.31
CA ASP A 98 12.38 5.78 3.48
C ASP A 98 12.30 4.66 2.42
N GLU A 99 13.27 4.63 1.50
CA GLU A 99 13.25 3.70 0.37
C GLU A 99 13.55 2.25 0.79
N GLU A 100 14.31 2.03 1.87
CA GLU A 100 14.56 0.69 2.41
C GLU A 100 13.28 0.11 3.02
N PHE A 101 12.58 0.91 3.82
CA PHE A 101 11.30 0.56 4.42
C PHE A 101 10.23 0.30 3.36
N LYS A 102 10.22 1.09 2.28
CA LYS A 102 9.35 0.88 1.13
C LYS A 102 9.66 -0.43 0.41
N ALA A 103 10.94 -0.76 0.22
CA ALA A 103 11.36 -2.03 -0.38
C ALA A 103 10.97 -3.23 0.50
N LEU A 104 11.13 -3.11 1.82
CA LEU A 104 10.68 -4.10 2.81
C LEU A 104 9.16 -4.34 2.70
N CYS A 105 8.36 -3.28 2.82
CA CYS A 105 6.90 -3.37 2.75
C CYS A 105 6.41 -3.91 1.39
N ARG A 106 7.10 -3.55 0.30
CA ARG A 106 6.84 -4.13 -1.03
C ARG A 106 7.06 -5.64 -1.06
N ASN A 107 8.16 -6.12 -0.49
CA ASN A 107 8.47 -7.55 -0.45
C ASN A 107 7.47 -8.33 0.41
N GLU A 108 7.12 -7.81 1.58
CA GLU A 108 6.07 -8.39 2.44
C GLU A 108 4.72 -8.44 1.70
N TYR A 109 4.32 -7.36 1.03
CA TYR A 109 3.10 -7.33 0.21
C TYR A 109 3.10 -8.40 -0.88
N LEU A 110 4.22 -8.53 -1.62
CA LEU A 110 4.35 -9.54 -2.67
C LEU A 110 4.27 -10.96 -2.12
N SER A 111 4.84 -11.21 -0.93
CA SER A 111 4.76 -12.50 -0.25
C SER A 111 3.33 -12.85 0.13
N GLU A 112 2.64 -11.95 0.83
CA GLU A 112 1.23 -12.13 1.23
C GLU A 112 0.32 -12.32 0.01
N ARG A 113 0.57 -11.56 -1.06
CA ARG A 113 -0.17 -11.72 -2.32
C ARG A 113 0.10 -13.09 -2.96
N SER A 114 1.34 -13.56 -2.95
CA SER A 114 1.70 -14.89 -3.48
C SER A 114 0.99 -15.98 -2.70
N GLU A 115 0.98 -15.89 -1.36
CA GLU A 115 0.28 -16.83 -0.49
C GLU A 115 -1.24 -16.81 -0.70
N PHE A 116 -1.85 -15.62 -0.81
CA PHE A 116 -3.27 -15.49 -1.12
C PHE A 116 -3.62 -16.12 -2.47
N ARG A 117 -2.79 -15.91 -3.50
CA ARG A 117 -2.98 -16.52 -4.82
C ARG A 117 -2.78 -18.04 -4.81
N ARG A 118 -1.88 -18.54 -3.96
CA ARG A 118 -1.57 -19.96 -3.82
C ARG A 118 -2.65 -20.73 -3.04
N THR A 119 -3.20 -20.11 -2.00
CA THR A 119 -4.07 -20.79 -1.02
C THR A 119 -5.54 -20.34 -1.05
N GLY A 120 -5.81 -19.17 -1.63
CA GLY A 120 -7.12 -18.51 -1.55
C GLY A 120 -7.45 -17.89 -0.18
N LEU A 121 -6.56 -18.00 0.81
CA LEU A 121 -6.79 -17.51 2.18
C LEU A 121 -6.13 -16.14 2.36
N GLN A 122 -6.92 -15.15 2.77
CA GLN A 122 -6.38 -13.84 3.11
C GLN A 122 -5.71 -13.89 4.48
N GLN A 123 -4.50 -13.34 4.58
CA GLN A 123 -3.88 -13.05 5.86
C GLN A 123 -4.82 -12.07 6.61
N LYS A 124 -5.37 -12.49 7.75
CA LYS A 124 -6.15 -11.60 8.61
C LYS A 124 -5.22 -10.52 9.14
N HIS A 125 -5.14 -9.39 8.45
CA HIS A 125 -4.61 -8.17 9.01
C HIS A 125 -5.54 -7.79 10.17
N ARG A 126 -5.03 -7.95 11.39
CA ARG A 126 -5.80 -7.75 12.63
C ARG A 126 -6.49 -6.40 12.60
N THR A 127 -7.79 -6.41 12.84
CA THR A 127 -8.52 -5.32 13.47
C THR A 127 -7.76 -4.96 14.75
N ALA A 128 -6.97 -3.89 14.73
CA ALA A 128 -6.61 -3.21 15.95
C ALA A 128 -7.90 -2.57 16.46
N ALA A 129 -8.58 -3.25 17.39
CA ALA A 129 -9.57 -2.63 18.24
C ALA A 129 -8.83 -1.51 19.00
N HIS A 130 -9.11 -0.27 18.62
CA HIS A 130 -8.64 0.94 19.27
C HIS A 130 -9.86 1.71 19.79
#